data_AF-A0A804MVV8-F1
#
_entry.id   AF-A0A804MVV8-F1
#
_cell.length_a   1.000
_cell.length_b   1.000
_cell.length_c   1.000
_cell.angle_alpha   90.00
_cell.angle_beta   90.00
_cell.angle_gamma   90.00
#
_symmetry.space_group_name_H-M   'P 1'
#
loop_
_entity.id
_entity.type
_entity.pdbx_description
1 polymer ?
#
loop_
_entity_poly.entity_id
_entity_poly.type
_entity_poly.pdbx_seq_one_letter_code
_entity_poly.pdbx_strand_id
1 'polypeptide(L)'
;MRGEAQPPRPSNLEVTRQEPSAVACISAVCAACFSAVRHKMLGLQIRTVMAENMNSELNMIGSLLPLFPCITFDVEYAGTLHRSSAATRIAPSKQYALVKKNVDAVPIVMLGITLSNEYGNLPLTADGEGRLFQLAWEVTFSDFDPRRDRHAPESVTFLRSQGVCLDKARARGVSSAAFAAKLAAILSATPRPNELTWAAFGGAYDFAYMLKILTGGQPLPETWHEFMAQTHALLGGGRVFDAKYMAEHCERTDLGGLGLRRMAATLGMRWDFPELPFLAGRKSHIACFICTIMRRRILYRDGGDILVGLLDGIHW
;
A
#
# COMPACT_ATOMS: atom_id res chain seq x y z
N MET A 1 34.64 -38.93 -50.54
CA MET A 1 33.27 -38.93 -49.98
C MET A 1 33.30 -38.57 -48.50
N ARG A 2 33.16 -37.29 -48.13
CA ARG A 2 32.63 -36.84 -46.84
C ARG A 2 32.03 -35.45 -47.11
N GLY A 3 30.72 -35.44 -47.34
CA GLY A 3 29.95 -34.22 -47.60
C GLY A 3 29.75 -33.45 -46.30
N GLU A 4 30.02 -32.16 -46.35
CA GLU A 4 29.82 -31.22 -45.24
C GLU A 4 28.33 -31.10 -44.94
N ALA A 5 27.96 -31.40 -43.69
CA ALA A 5 26.59 -31.31 -43.21
C ALA A 5 26.21 -29.85 -42.97
N GLN A 6 25.33 -29.33 -43.81
CA GLN A 6 24.80 -27.97 -43.72
C GLN A 6 23.80 -27.88 -42.55
N PRO A 7 23.95 -26.94 -41.61
CA PRO A 7 23.11 -26.84 -40.43
C PRO A 7 21.68 -26.38 -40.75
N PRO A 8 20.68 -26.84 -39.96
CA PRO A 8 19.26 -26.62 -40.26
C PRO A 8 18.86 -25.15 -40.14
N ARG A 9 18.05 -24.69 -41.11
CA ARG A 9 17.44 -23.35 -41.12
C ARG A 9 16.47 -23.20 -39.95
N PRO A 10 16.50 -22.07 -39.22
CA PRO A 10 15.60 -21.82 -38.10
C PRO A 10 14.16 -21.66 -38.60
N SER A 11 13.25 -22.40 -37.95
CA SER A 11 11.81 -22.32 -38.15
C SER A 11 11.31 -20.93 -37.76
N ASN A 12 10.46 -20.36 -38.62
CA ASN A 12 9.79 -19.08 -38.43
C ASN A 12 9.12 -19.03 -37.05
N LEU A 13 9.71 -18.30 -36.11
CA LEU A 13 9.03 -17.89 -34.89
C LEU A 13 7.95 -16.88 -35.29
N GLU A 14 6.70 -17.34 -35.31
CA GLU A 14 5.53 -16.48 -35.23
C GLU A 14 5.66 -15.62 -33.97
N VAL A 15 6.10 -14.38 -34.17
CA VAL A 15 5.99 -13.33 -33.16
C VAL A 15 4.50 -13.03 -33.02
N THR A 16 3.85 -13.74 -32.11
CA THR A 16 2.54 -13.39 -31.60
C THR A 16 2.65 -11.98 -31.04
N ARG A 17 2.08 -11.02 -31.77
CA ARG A 17 1.93 -9.64 -31.32
C ARG A 17 1.08 -9.67 -30.05
N GLN A 18 1.74 -9.58 -28.90
CA GLN A 18 1.08 -9.24 -27.64
C GLN A 18 0.42 -7.87 -27.85
N GLU A 19 -0.91 -7.86 -27.88
CA GLU A 19 -1.67 -6.62 -27.86
C GLU A 19 -1.26 -5.83 -26.61
N PRO A 20 -0.80 -4.58 -26.76
CA PRO A 20 -0.44 -3.77 -25.60
C PRO A 20 -1.70 -3.59 -24.75
N SER A 21 -1.61 -3.98 -23.48
CA SER A 21 -2.71 -3.81 -22.53
C SER A 21 -3.16 -2.35 -22.55
N ALA A 22 -4.47 -2.13 -22.59
CA ALA A 22 -5.10 -0.81 -22.70
C ALA A 22 -4.82 0.16 -21.51
N VAL A 23 -3.84 -0.17 -20.66
CA VAL A 23 -3.49 0.54 -19.42
C VAL A 23 -2.57 1.75 -19.68
N ALA A 24 -1.90 1.83 -20.85
CA ALA A 24 -0.97 2.93 -21.13
C ALA A 24 -1.59 4.16 -21.83
N CYS A 25 -2.86 4.10 -22.25
CA CYS A 25 -3.53 5.26 -22.85
C CYS A 25 -4.31 6.00 -21.77
N ILE A 26 -3.80 7.15 -21.34
CA ILE A 26 -4.40 8.29 -20.60
C ILE A 26 -3.33 8.84 -19.63
N SER A 27 -2.16 9.19 -20.18
CA SER A 27 -1.28 10.18 -19.57
C SER A 27 -1.54 11.52 -20.27
N ALA A 28 -1.59 12.60 -19.48
CA ALA A 28 -1.80 13.99 -19.94
C ALA A 28 -3.20 14.36 -20.46
N VAL A 29 -4.25 14.09 -19.68
CA VAL A 29 -5.50 14.84 -19.81
C VAL A 29 -5.28 16.22 -19.17
N CYS A 30 -5.21 17.27 -19.99
CA CYS A 30 -5.07 18.67 -19.56
C CYS A 30 -6.15 19.06 -18.53
N ALA A 31 -5.90 20.04 -17.67
CA ALA A 31 -6.83 20.48 -16.62
C ALA A 31 -8.26 20.77 -17.14
N ALA A 32 -8.39 21.25 -18.38
CA ALA A 32 -9.69 21.46 -19.05
C ALA A 32 -10.39 20.15 -19.44
N CYS A 33 -9.65 19.10 -19.79
CA CYS A 33 -10.22 17.78 -20.01
C CYS A 33 -10.55 17.07 -18.68
N PHE A 34 -9.88 17.42 -17.57
CA PHE A 34 -10.17 16.84 -16.25
C PHE A 34 -11.59 17.15 -15.75
N SER A 35 -12.14 18.33 -16.04
CA SER A 35 -13.53 18.66 -15.69
C SER A 35 -14.53 17.79 -16.46
N ALA A 36 -14.28 17.58 -17.76
CA ALA A 36 -15.09 16.73 -18.62
C ALA A 36 -14.97 15.23 -18.25
N VAL A 37 -13.76 14.80 -17.85
CA VAL A 37 -13.49 13.41 -17.41
C VAL A 37 -14.07 13.13 -16.01
N ARG A 38 -14.16 14.13 -15.13
CA ARG A 38 -14.76 13.96 -13.79
C ARG A 38 -16.18 13.41 -13.84
N HIS A 39 -16.96 13.78 -14.87
CA HIS A 39 -18.31 13.27 -15.08
C HIS A 39 -18.35 11.84 -15.67
N LYS A 40 -17.22 11.29 -16.15
CA LYS A 40 -17.10 9.90 -16.64
C LYS A 40 -16.40 8.95 -15.66
N MET A 41 -15.86 9.45 -14.55
CA MET A 41 -15.17 8.62 -13.56
C MET A 41 -16.20 7.92 -12.68
N LEU A 42 -16.32 6.60 -12.81
CA LEU A 42 -17.37 5.82 -12.18
C LEU A 42 -17.03 5.35 -10.76
N GLY A 43 -15.76 5.43 -10.35
CA GLY A 43 -15.38 5.07 -8.98
C GLY A 43 -13.97 4.52 -8.84
N LEU A 44 -13.83 3.60 -7.88
CA LEU A 44 -12.60 2.94 -7.46
C LEU A 44 -12.70 1.46 -7.79
N GLN A 45 -11.72 0.95 -8.52
CA GLN A 45 -11.52 -0.47 -8.75
C GLN A 45 -10.36 -0.97 -7.89
N ILE A 46 -10.66 -1.86 -6.95
CA ILE A 46 -9.66 -2.60 -6.18
C ILE A 46 -9.27 -3.86 -6.96
N ARG A 47 -7.99 -3.96 -7.36
CA ARG A 47 -7.44 -5.16 -7.99
C ARG A 47 -6.96 -6.13 -6.92
N THR A 48 -7.64 -7.26 -6.79
CA THR A 48 -7.24 -8.33 -5.86
C THR A 48 -5.98 -9.03 -6.37
N VAL A 49 -4.97 -9.12 -5.50
CA VAL A 49 -3.69 -9.77 -5.80
C VAL A 49 -3.56 -11.05 -4.98
N MET A 50 -3.51 -12.17 -5.69
CA MET A 50 -3.34 -13.55 -5.20
C MET A 50 -2.06 -14.14 -5.80
N ALA A 51 -1.66 -15.35 -5.40
CA ALA A 51 -0.43 -15.97 -5.91
C ALA A 51 -0.38 -16.07 -7.45
N GLU A 52 -1.50 -16.40 -8.08
CA GLU A 52 -1.60 -16.63 -9.51
C GLU A 52 -1.40 -15.38 -10.38
N ASN A 53 -1.76 -14.19 -9.89
CA ASN A 53 -1.65 -12.93 -10.63
C ASN A 53 -0.61 -11.96 -10.04
N MET A 54 0.03 -12.30 -8.91
CA MET A 54 1.00 -11.45 -8.20
C MET A 54 2.03 -10.82 -9.12
N ASN A 55 2.65 -11.61 -10.00
CA ASN A 55 3.69 -11.10 -10.90
C ASN A 55 3.16 -10.04 -11.87
N SER A 56 1.96 -10.26 -12.43
CA SER A 56 1.33 -9.31 -13.36
C SER A 56 0.99 -7.99 -12.66
N GLU A 57 0.36 -8.09 -11.49
CA GLU A 57 -0.10 -6.92 -10.72
C GLU A 57 1.07 -6.10 -10.16
N LEU A 58 2.10 -6.76 -9.62
CA LEU A 58 3.29 -6.07 -9.13
C LEU A 58 4.13 -5.48 -10.27
N ASN A 59 4.21 -6.13 -11.44
CA ASN A 59 4.81 -5.53 -12.63
C ASN A 59 4.07 -4.25 -13.05
N MET A 60 2.74 -4.26 -12.99
CA MET A 60 1.93 -3.07 -13.27
C MET A 60 2.25 -1.95 -12.28
N ILE A 61 2.28 -2.23 -10.97
CA ILE A 61 2.72 -1.25 -9.95
C ILE A 61 4.09 -0.68 -10.31
N GLY A 62 5.09 -1.54 -10.59
CA GLY A 62 6.44 -1.09 -10.94
C GLY A 62 6.48 -0.20 -12.19
N SER A 63 5.68 -0.50 -13.21
CA SER A 63 5.58 0.32 -14.42
C SER A 63 4.93 1.69 -14.18
N LEU A 64 4.11 1.82 -13.14
CA LEU A 64 3.38 3.04 -12.80
C LEU A 64 4.17 3.96 -11.85
N LEU A 65 5.10 3.42 -11.06
CA LEU A 65 5.89 4.19 -10.08
C LEU A 65 6.55 5.46 -10.65
N PRO A 66 7.11 5.49 -11.88
CA PRO A 66 7.68 6.72 -12.44
C PRO A 66 6.67 7.85 -12.64
N LEU A 67 5.39 7.51 -12.85
CA LEU A 67 4.30 8.48 -13.06
C LEU A 67 3.51 8.77 -11.78
N PHE A 68 3.49 7.80 -10.87
CA PHE A 68 2.76 7.84 -9.60
C PHE A 68 3.70 7.46 -8.44
N PRO A 69 4.67 8.33 -8.09
CA PRO A 69 5.75 8.02 -7.14
C PRO A 69 5.33 8.03 -5.66
N CYS A 70 4.07 8.36 -5.35
CA CYS A 70 3.54 8.31 -3.99
C CYS A 70 2.85 6.95 -3.76
N ILE A 71 3.41 6.11 -2.91
CA ILE A 71 2.85 4.82 -2.49
C ILE A 71 2.20 5.00 -1.12
N THR A 72 0.87 4.96 -1.07
CA THR A 72 0.15 4.87 0.21
C THR A 72 -0.31 3.44 0.44
N PHE A 73 -0.17 2.94 1.66
CA PHE A 73 -0.54 1.58 2.00
C PHE A 73 -1.19 1.47 3.38
N ASP A 74 -1.88 0.35 3.59
CA ASP A 74 -2.58 0.00 4.82
C ASP A 74 -2.56 -1.53 4.96
N VAL A 75 -2.44 -2.06 6.18
CA VAL A 75 -2.37 -3.50 6.43
C VAL A 75 -3.53 -4.00 7.27
N GLU A 76 -3.99 -5.21 6.96
CA GLU A 76 -4.88 -5.99 7.82
C GLU A 76 -4.12 -7.16 8.41
N TYR A 77 -4.30 -7.37 9.70
CA TYR A 77 -3.71 -8.47 10.44
C TYR A 77 -4.71 -9.01 11.46
N ALA A 78 -4.43 -10.20 11.99
CA ALA A 78 -5.37 -10.90 12.87
C ALA A 78 -5.38 -10.36 14.31
N GLY A 79 -5.29 -9.04 14.47
CA GLY A 79 -5.47 -8.32 15.71
C GLY A 79 -4.23 -8.19 16.58
N THR A 80 -4.44 -7.44 17.67
CA THR A 80 -3.39 -7.08 18.63
C THR A 80 -3.51 -7.98 19.86
N LEU A 81 -2.49 -8.82 20.10
CA LEU A 81 -2.39 -9.72 21.25
C LEU A 81 -1.94 -9.01 22.53
N HIS A 82 -1.15 -7.95 22.40
CA HIS A 82 -0.58 -7.19 23.49
C HIS A 82 -1.09 -5.75 23.44
N ARG A 83 -1.76 -5.32 24.50
CA ARG A 83 -2.29 -3.96 24.63
C ARG A 83 -1.65 -3.27 25.84
N SER A 84 -1.48 -1.96 25.75
CA SER A 84 -1.13 -1.15 26.92
C SER A 84 -2.32 -1.09 27.87
N SER A 85 -2.06 -1.16 29.19
CA SER A 85 -3.06 -0.87 30.22
C SER A 85 -3.17 0.62 30.55
N ALA A 86 -2.30 1.46 29.96
CA ALA A 86 -2.27 2.89 30.24
C ALA A 86 -3.47 3.60 29.60
N ALA A 87 -4.09 4.51 30.37
CA ALA A 87 -5.16 5.37 29.89
C ALA A 87 -4.66 6.57 29.06
N THR A 88 -3.34 6.81 29.04
CA THR A 88 -2.70 7.97 28.39
C THR A 88 -1.69 7.53 27.33
N ARG A 89 -1.29 8.46 26.44
CA ARG A 89 -0.22 8.24 25.45
C ARG A 89 1.06 7.80 26.16
N ILE A 90 1.53 6.61 25.83
CA ILE A 90 2.79 6.07 26.35
C ILE A 90 3.97 6.64 25.57
N ALA A 91 5.16 6.60 26.18
CA ALA A 91 6.38 7.05 25.51
C ALA A 91 6.63 6.27 24.20
N PRO A 92 7.16 6.90 23.14
CA PRO A 92 7.44 6.29 21.85
C PRO A 92 8.21 4.97 21.90
N SER A 93 9.21 4.86 22.78
CA SER A 93 9.95 3.60 22.96
C SER A 93 9.05 2.47 23.47
N LYS A 94 8.11 2.77 24.38
CA LYS A 94 7.12 1.80 24.87
C LYS A 94 6.07 1.48 23.81
N GLN A 95 5.65 2.48 23.04
CA GLN A 95 4.72 2.28 21.92
C GLN A 95 5.33 1.38 20.85
N TYR A 96 6.57 1.65 20.44
CA TYR A 96 7.29 0.80 19.51
C TYR A 96 7.49 -0.62 20.05
N ALA A 97 7.89 -0.79 21.32
CA ALA A 97 8.00 -2.11 21.93
C ALA A 97 6.67 -2.90 21.86
N LEU A 98 5.53 -2.21 22.00
CA LEU A 98 4.21 -2.82 21.84
C LEU A 98 3.92 -3.21 20.38
N VAL A 99 4.23 -2.32 19.42
CA VAL A 99 4.11 -2.61 17.98
C VAL A 99 4.95 -3.84 17.62
N LYS A 100 6.24 -3.82 17.96
CA LYS A 100 7.18 -4.94 17.75
C LYS A 100 6.65 -6.25 18.30
N LYS A 101 6.22 -6.28 19.55
CA LYS A 101 5.72 -7.50 20.19
C LYS A 101 4.52 -8.11 19.48
N ASN A 102 3.63 -7.27 18.92
CA ASN A 102 2.47 -7.73 18.16
C ASN A 102 2.83 -8.17 16.75
N VAL A 103 3.59 -7.35 16.02
CA VAL A 103 3.98 -7.62 14.64
C VAL A 103 4.89 -8.84 14.54
N ASP A 104 5.78 -9.07 15.51
CA ASP A 104 6.61 -10.28 15.57
C ASP A 104 5.75 -11.54 15.79
N ALA A 105 4.63 -11.44 16.52
CA ALA A 105 3.81 -12.57 16.94
C ALA A 105 2.64 -12.93 15.99
N VAL A 106 2.14 -11.98 15.20
CA VAL A 106 0.95 -12.16 14.36
C VAL A 106 1.33 -12.02 12.88
N PRO A 107 1.04 -13.00 12.02
CA PRO A 107 1.25 -12.85 10.58
C PRO A 107 0.30 -11.81 9.96
N ILE A 108 0.77 -11.15 8.90
CA ILE A 108 -0.06 -10.27 8.07
C ILE A 108 -1.14 -11.06 7.33
N VAL A 109 -2.29 -10.44 7.10
CA VAL A 109 -3.41 -11.04 6.35
C VAL A 109 -3.60 -10.36 4.99
N MET A 110 -3.60 -9.02 4.95
CA MET A 110 -3.75 -8.26 3.71
C MET A 110 -2.90 -6.99 3.70
N LEU A 111 -2.58 -6.50 2.51
CA LEU A 111 -1.94 -5.20 2.26
C LEU A 111 -2.67 -4.49 1.14
N GLY A 112 -3.13 -3.27 1.41
CA GLY A 112 -3.66 -2.36 0.43
C GLY A 112 -2.57 -1.45 -0.10
N ILE A 113 -2.58 -1.18 -1.40
CA ILE A 113 -1.63 -0.27 -2.05
C ILE A 113 -2.40 0.67 -2.95
N THR A 114 -2.19 1.97 -2.78
CA THR A 114 -2.70 3.01 -3.67
C THR A 114 -1.54 3.87 -4.14
N LEU A 115 -1.37 3.97 -5.46
CA LEU A 115 -0.37 4.84 -6.08
C LEU A 115 -1.01 6.18 -6.42
N SER A 116 -0.29 7.27 -6.22
CA SER A 116 -0.70 8.59 -6.69
C SER A 116 0.49 9.41 -7.18
N ASN A 117 0.20 10.44 -7.98
CA ASN A 117 1.19 11.45 -8.32
C ASN A 117 1.23 12.56 -7.27
N GLU A 118 2.11 13.53 -7.44
CA GLU A 118 2.29 14.65 -6.50
C GLU A 118 1.03 15.51 -6.28
N TYR A 119 0.05 15.43 -7.19
CA TYR A 119 -1.23 16.13 -7.11
C TYR A 119 -2.35 15.26 -6.53
N GLY A 120 -2.06 14.01 -6.17
CA GLY A 120 -3.04 13.04 -5.67
C GLY A 120 -3.93 12.41 -6.74
N ASN A 121 -3.55 12.50 -8.02
CA ASN A 121 -4.25 11.73 -9.06
C ASN A 121 -3.76 10.28 -9.02
N LEU A 122 -4.70 9.34 -9.16
CA LEU A 122 -4.44 7.91 -9.19
C LEU A 122 -4.37 7.40 -10.63
N PRO A 123 -3.70 6.26 -10.89
CA PRO A 123 -3.78 5.58 -12.17
C PRO A 123 -5.24 5.27 -12.53
N LEU A 124 -5.59 5.45 -13.80
CA LEU A 124 -6.91 5.14 -14.33
C LEU A 124 -6.89 3.85 -15.14
N THR A 125 -7.99 3.11 -15.10
CA THR A 125 -8.27 2.01 -16.03
C THR A 125 -9.64 2.21 -16.66
N ALA A 126 -9.82 1.69 -17.86
CA ALA A 126 -11.14 1.56 -18.48
C ALA A 126 -11.67 0.15 -18.33
N ASP A 127 -12.99 -0.01 -18.25
CA ASP A 127 -13.65 -1.29 -18.49
C ASP A 127 -13.96 -1.50 -19.99
N GLY A 128 -14.62 -2.61 -20.33
CA GLY A 128 -14.99 -2.94 -21.71
C GLY A 128 -15.94 -1.93 -22.38
N GLU A 129 -16.60 -1.07 -21.60
CA GLU A 129 -17.49 -0.01 -22.08
C GLU A 129 -16.77 1.35 -22.17
N GLY A 130 -15.46 1.40 -21.89
CA GLY A 130 -14.66 2.63 -21.91
C GLY A 130 -14.87 3.53 -20.68
N ARG A 131 -15.48 3.01 -19.62
CA ARG A 131 -15.79 3.78 -18.41
C ARG A 131 -14.58 3.79 -17.48
N LEU A 132 -14.24 4.95 -16.91
CA LEU A 132 -12.97 5.14 -16.21
C LEU A 132 -13.10 4.91 -14.71
N PHE A 133 -12.13 4.20 -14.14
CA PHE A 133 -12.02 3.90 -12.72
C PHE A 133 -10.62 4.24 -12.20
N GLN A 134 -10.55 4.73 -10.97
CA GLN A 134 -9.29 4.84 -10.23
C GLN A 134 -8.83 3.45 -9.80
N LEU A 135 -7.53 3.19 -9.87
CA LEU A 135 -6.93 1.92 -9.47
C LEU A 135 -6.34 1.97 -8.06
N ALA A 136 -6.58 0.90 -7.30
CA ALA A 136 -5.80 0.52 -6.14
C ALA A 136 -5.68 -1.01 -6.09
N TRP A 137 -4.78 -1.54 -5.27
CA TRP A 137 -4.50 -2.97 -5.15
C TRP A 137 -4.78 -3.46 -3.74
N GLU A 138 -5.14 -4.73 -3.64
CA GLU A 138 -5.33 -5.41 -2.37
C GLU A 138 -4.71 -6.81 -2.44
N VAL A 139 -3.56 -6.96 -1.79
CA VAL A 139 -2.82 -8.21 -1.69
C VAL A 139 -3.38 -9.02 -0.53
N THR A 140 -3.73 -10.27 -0.78
CA THR A 140 -4.10 -11.23 0.27
C THR A 140 -2.96 -12.20 0.49
N PHE A 141 -2.46 -12.32 1.73
CA PHE A 141 -1.32 -13.17 2.06
C PHE A 141 -1.73 -14.58 2.48
N SER A 142 -0.87 -15.56 2.20
CA SER A 142 -1.06 -16.97 2.58
C SER A 142 -0.48 -17.32 3.96
N ASP A 143 0.25 -16.39 4.57
CA ASP A 143 1.10 -16.62 5.73
C ASP A 143 0.31 -16.93 7.01
N PHE A 144 -0.88 -16.35 7.16
CA PHE A 144 -1.74 -16.52 8.33
C PHE A 144 -2.65 -17.76 8.22
N ASP A 145 -2.61 -18.62 9.24
CA ASP A 145 -3.56 -19.72 9.44
C ASP A 145 -4.17 -19.64 10.85
N PRO A 146 -5.48 -19.38 10.99
CA PRO A 146 -6.13 -19.27 12.30
C PRO A 146 -6.14 -20.59 13.10
N ARG A 147 -5.78 -21.73 12.50
CA ARG A 147 -5.67 -23.03 13.18
C ARG A 147 -4.30 -23.21 13.86
N ARG A 148 -3.29 -22.45 13.43
CA ARG A 148 -1.90 -22.54 13.88
C ARG A 148 -1.45 -21.28 14.60
N ASP A 149 -1.77 -20.13 14.04
CA ASP A 149 -1.18 -18.85 14.45
C ASP A 149 -2.00 -18.17 15.53
N ARG A 150 -1.29 -17.46 16.42
CA ARG A 150 -1.92 -16.64 17.45
C ARG A 150 -2.62 -15.44 16.82
N HIS A 151 -3.80 -15.13 17.32
CA HIS A 151 -4.61 -14.01 16.84
C HIS A 151 -5.61 -13.57 17.90
N ALA A 152 -6.19 -12.38 17.73
CA ALA A 152 -7.36 -11.94 18.47
C ALA A 152 -8.63 -12.51 17.81
N PRO A 153 -9.46 -13.30 18.53
CA PRO A 153 -10.68 -13.90 17.97
C PRO A 153 -11.64 -12.88 17.36
N GLU A 154 -11.74 -11.68 17.94
CA GLU A 154 -12.60 -10.60 17.45
C GLU A 154 -12.11 -10.06 16.10
N SER A 155 -10.80 -9.98 15.89
CA SER A 155 -10.21 -9.56 14.62
C SER A 155 -10.43 -10.58 13.51
N VAL A 156 -10.35 -11.89 13.81
CA VAL A 156 -10.71 -12.93 12.83
C VAL A 156 -12.20 -12.89 12.50
N THR A 157 -13.05 -12.65 13.50
CA THR A 157 -14.49 -12.49 13.30
C THR A 157 -14.80 -11.27 12.42
N PHE A 158 -14.11 -10.16 12.66
CA PHE A 158 -14.20 -8.96 11.85
C PHE A 158 -13.77 -9.22 10.39
N LEU A 159 -12.59 -9.83 10.16
CA LEU A 159 -12.13 -10.14 8.81
C LEU A 159 -13.14 -11.02 8.05
N ARG A 160 -13.70 -12.04 8.71
CA ARG A 160 -14.76 -12.88 8.12
C ARG A 160 -16.04 -12.09 7.82
N SER A 161 -16.44 -11.16 8.68
CA SER A 161 -17.62 -10.30 8.44
C SER A 161 -17.39 -9.31 7.29
N GLN A 162 -16.14 -8.97 6.99
CA GLN A 162 -15.74 -8.23 5.79
C GLN A 162 -15.62 -9.11 4.53
N GLY A 163 -15.96 -10.40 4.61
CA GLY A 163 -15.89 -11.33 3.47
C GLY A 163 -14.52 -11.98 3.24
N VAL A 164 -13.56 -11.83 4.15
CA VAL A 164 -12.24 -12.47 4.02
C VAL A 164 -12.36 -13.97 4.26
N CYS A 165 -12.11 -14.76 3.22
CA CYS A 165 -12.04 -16.21 3.30
C CYS A 165 -10.61 -16.67 3.62
N LEU A 166 -10.33 -16.91 4.91
CA LEU A 166 -8.98 -17.28 5.39
C LEU A 166 -8.45 -18.61 4.83
N ASP A 167 -9.33 -19.59 4.59
CA ASP A 167 -8.91 -20.86 3.96
C ASP A 167 -8.48 -20.65 2.49
N LYS A 168 -9.17 -19.76 1.75
CA LYS A 168 -8.77 -19.37 0.39
C LYS A 168 -7.50 -18.53 0.41
N ALA A 169 -7.34 -17.62 1.37
CA ALA A 169 -6.12 -16.84 1.56
C ALA A 169 -4.92 -17.78 1.79
N ARG A 170 -5.03 -18.77 2.66
CA ARG A 170 -3.98 -19.78 2.87
C ARG A 170 -3.66 -20.59 1.62
N ALA A 171 -4.68 -21.02 0.87
CA ALA A 171 -4.50 -21.90 -0.28
C ALA A 171 -3.99 -21.17 -1.55
N ARG A 172 -4.34 -19.90 -1.73
CA ARG A 172 -4.12 -19.16 -2.99
C ARG A 172 -3.56 -17.75 -2.80
N GLY A 173 -3.38 -17.30 -1.57
CA GLY A 173 -2.79 -16.01 -1.24
C GLY A 173 -1.32 -15.96 -1.59
N VAL A 174 -0.79 -14.75 -1.59
CA VAL A 174 0.62 -14.46 -1.86
C VAL A 174 1.45 -14.83 -0.63
N SER A 175 2.58 -15.51 -0.82
CA SER A 175 3.58 -15.62 0.26
C SER A 175 4.26 -14.27 0.49
N SER A 176 4.36 -13.82 1.73
CA SER A 176 5.07 -12.59 2.09
C SER A 176 6.51 -12.56 1.54
N ALA A 177 7.22 -13.68 1.55
CA ALA A 177 8.57 -13.79 1.00
C ALA A 177 8.60 -13.56 -0.53
N ALA A 178 7.62 -14.12 -1.26
CA ALA A 178 7.52 -13.93 -2.71
C ALA A 178 7.17 -12.47 -3.06
N PHE A 179 6.27 -11.85 -2.28
CA PHE A 179 5.96 -10.43 -2.38
C PHE A 179 7.21 -9.57 -2.11
N ALA A 180 7.94 -9.85 -1.03
CA ALA A 180 9.15 -9.11 -0.64
C ALA A 180 10.20 -9.13 -1.75
N ALA A 181 10.51 -10.32 -2.29
CA ALA A 181 11.48 -10.47 -3.38
C ALA A 181 11.05 -9.67 -4.62
N LYS A 182 9.75 -9.71 -4.96
CA LYS A 182 9.23 -8.99 -6.12
C LYS A 182 9.24 -7.47 -5.92
N LEU A 183 8.85 -7.00 -4.74
CA LEU A 183 8.87 -5.58 -4.38
C LEU A 183 10.31 -5.04 -4.39
N ALA A 184 11.27 -5.76 -3.78
CA ALA A 184 12.68 -5.39 -3.79
C ALA A 184 13.23 -5.26 -5.21
N ALA A 185 12.88 -6.19 -6.11
CA ALA A 185 13.25 -6.11 -7.53
C ALA A 185 12.64 -4.87 -8.23
N ILE A 186 11.38 -4.54 -7.94
CA ILE A 186 10.72 -3.35 -8.49
C ILE A 186 11.39 -2.06 -8.01
N LEU A 187 11.66 -1.95 -6.71
CA LEU A 187 12.33 -0.77 -6.14
C LEU A 187 13.75 -0.62 -6.69
N SER A 188 14.48 -1.72 -6.86
CA SER A 188 15.82 -1.71 -7.47
C SER A 188 15.81 -1.30 -8.94
N ALA A 189 14.74 -1.63 -9.68
CA ALA A 189 14.58 -1.26 -11.09
C ALA A 189 13.98 0.15 -11.28
N THR A 190 13.49 0.78 -10.22
CA THR A 190 12.93 2.14 -10.29
C THR A 190 14.08 3.14 -10.44
N PRO A 191 14.09 4.05 -11.43
CA PRO A 191 15.25 4.91 -11.71
C PRO A 191 15.67 5.84 -10.57
N ARG A 192 14.72 6.26 -9.73
CA ARG A 192 14.95 7.20 -8.61
C ARG A 192 14.16 6.76 -7.39
N PRO A 193 14.55 5.64 -6.76
CA PRO A 193 13.78 5.06 -5.65
C PRO A 193 13.80 5.98 -4.42
N ASN A 194 14.81 6.84 -4.30
CA ASN A 194 14.91 7.88 -3.28
C ASN A 194 13.99 9.09 -3.51
N GLU A 195 13.36 9.22 -4.67
CA GLU A 195 12.32 10.24 -4.91
C GLU A 195 10.91 9.71 -4.59
N LEU A 196 10.78 8.41 -4.33
CA LEU A 196 9.50 7.81 -3.93
C LEU A 196 9.04 8.39 -2.59
N THR A 197 7.73 8.42 -2.41
CA THR A 197 7.09 8.85 -1.17
C THR A 197 6.22 7.72 -0.64
N TRP A 198 6.53 7.22 0.54
CA TRP A 198 5.78 6.18 1.23
C TRP A 198 4.89 6.81 2.29
N ALA A 199 3.62 6.41 2.33
CA ALA A 199 2.67 6.95 3.29
C ALA A 199 1.73 5.89 3.87
N ALA A 200 1.26 6.15 5.10
CA ALA A 200 0.19 5.42 5.76
C ALA A 200 -0.62 6.39 6.66
N PHE A 201 -1.66 5.91 7.33
CA PHE A 201 -2.44 6.68 8.30
C PHE A 201 -2.44 5.98 9.65
N GLY A 202 -1.74 6.53 10.66
CA GLY A 202 -1.48 5.79 11.89
C GLY A 202 -0.52 4.63 11.63
N GLY A 203 0.53 4.92 10.86
CA GLY A 203 1.34 3.98 10.08
C GLY A 203 2.25 3.04 10.87
N ALA A 204 2.29 3.14 12.20
CA ALA A 204 3.22 2.41 13.04
C ALA A 204 3.19 0.89 12.79
N TYR A 205 2.00 0.30 12.71
CA TYR A 205 1.84 -1.12 12.39
C TYR A 205 2.08 -1.41 10.91
N ASP A 206 1.61 -0.54 10.00
CA ASP A 206 1.78 -0.71 8.56
C ASP A 206 3.25 -0.80 8.17
N PHE A 207 4.07 0.18 8.59
CA PHE A 207 5.51 0.21 8.33
C PHE A 207 6.23 -0.95 9.02
N ALA A 208 5.82 -1.33 10.22
CA ALA A 208 6.39 -2.48 10.92
C ALA A 208 6.14 -3.80 10.17
N TYR A 209 4.92 -4.05 9.69
CA TYR A 209 4.64 -5.21 8.86
C TYR A 209 5.39 -5.17 7.53
N MET A 210 5.47 -4.00 6.89
CA MET A 210 6.25 -3.82 5.66
C MET A 210 7.72 -4.17 5.88
N LEU A 211 8.33 -3.70 6.99
CA LEU A 211 9.70 -4.07 7.32
C LEU A 211 9.83 -5.58 7.55
N LYS A 212 8.93 -6.18 8.33
CA LYS A 212 8.95 -7.64 8.60
C LYS A 212 8.87 -8.45 7.30
N ILE A 213 8.08 -8.02 6.34
CA ILE A 213 8.00 -8.65 5.01
C ILE A 213 9.35 -8.52 4.30
N LEU A 214 9.91 -7.31 4.21
CA LEU A 214 11.14 -7.03 3.49
C LEU A 214 12.39 -7.67 4.11
N THR A 215 12.38 -7.97 5.42
CA THR A 215 13.45 -8.71 6.10
C THR A 215 13.24 -10.23 6.06
N GLY A 216 12.25 -10.73 5.32
CA GLY A 216 12.00 -12.18 5.21
C GLY A 216 11.44 -12.80 6.50
N GLY A 217 10.65 -12.04 7.26
CA GLY A 217 9.98 -12.50 8.48
C GLY A 217 10.84 -12.43 9.74
N GLN A 218 12.03 -11.82 9.68
CA GLN A 218 12.87 -11.64 10.86
C GLN A 218 12.18 -10.75 11.91
N PRO A 219 12.48 -10.94 13.21
CA PRO A 219 12.01 -10.03 14.25
C PRO A 219 12.38 -8.58 13.94
N LEU A 220 11.50 -7.64 14.27
CA LEU A 220 11.82 -6.20 14.08
C LEU A 220 13.04 -5.78 14.93
N PRO A 221 13.73 -4.68 14.58
CA PRO A 221 14.84 -4.17 15.39
C PRO A 221 14.45 -3.86 16.84
N GLU A 222 15.39 -3.88 17.77
CA GLU A 222 15.10 -3.66 19.19
C GLU A 222 14.70 -2.21 19.49
N THR A 223 15.27 -1.26 18.76
CA THR A 223 14.96 0.17 18.93
C THR A 223 14.15 0.72 17.75
N TRP A 224 13.34 1.74 18.02
CA TRP A 224 12.54 2.39 16.99
C TRP A 224 13.43 3.15 15.98
N HIS A 225 14.60 3.65 16.40
CA HIS A 225 15.55 4.32 15.51
C HIS A 225 16.10 3.36 14.44
N GLU A 226 16.51 2.15 14.86
CA GLU A 226 16.96 1.10 13.94
C GLU A 226 15.83 0.65 13.00
N PHE A 227 14.61 0.51 13.55
CA PHE A 227 13.41 0.22 12.76
C PHE A 227 13.19 1.26 11.66
N MET A 228 13.20 2.55 12.00
CA MET A 228 13.01 3.62 11.02
C MET A 228 14.15 3.67 10.01
N ALA A 229 15.41 3.53 10.46
CA ALA A 229 16.57 3.53 9.58
C ALA A 229 16.54 2.36 8.59
N GLN A 230 16.22 1.16 9.05
CA GLN A 230 16.15 -0.04 8.21
C GLN A 230 14.95 0.02 7.26
N THR A 231 13.79 0.49 7.73
CA THR A 231 12.61 0.71 6.89
C THR A 231 12.91 1.71 5.78
N HIS A 232 13.50 2.86 6.13
CA HIS A 232 13.88 3.88 5.17
C HIS A 232 14.85 3.34 4.10
N ALA A 233 15.87 2.57 4.51
CA ALA A 233 16.84 1.98 3.60
C ALA A 233 16.20 0.95 2.64
N LEU A 234 15.38 0.02 3.15
CA LEU A 234 14.76 -1.03 2.34
C LEU A 234 13.65 -0.51 1.41
N LEU A 235 13.05 0.63 1.74
CA LEU A 235 12.07 1.32 0.89
C LEU A 235 12.71 2.29 -0.13
N GLY A 236 14.04 2.27 -0.26
CA GLY A 236 14.77 3.01 -1.29
C GLY A 236 15.25 4.41 -0.88
N GLY A 237 15.15 4.77 0.41
CA GLY A 237 15.63 6.06 0.93
C GLY A 237 14.76 7.26 0.57
N GLY A 238 13.49 7.02 0.21
CA GLY A 238 12.51 8.05 -0.09
C GLY A 238 11.85 8.64 1.15
N ARG A 239 10.94 9.60 0.93
CA ARG A 239 10.20 10.25 2.04
C ARG A 239 9.20 9.29 2.66
N VAL A 240 9.04 9.38 3.98
CA VAL A 240 8.03 8.63 4.75
C VAL A 240 7.09 9.62 5.42
N PHE A 241 5.78 9.45 5.23
CA PHE A 241 4.76 10.28 5.87
C PHE A 241 3.74 9.43 6.63
N ASP A 242 3.33 9.92 7.80
CA ASP A 242 2.13 9.45 8.49
C ASP A 242 1.05 10.52 8.44
N ALA A 243 -0.03 10.25 7.72
CA ALA A 243 -1.12 11.19 7.53
C ALA A 243 -1.90 11.51 8.81
N LYS A 244 -1.87 10.62 9.80
CA LYS A 244 -2.45 10.89 11.12
C LYS A 244 -1.54 11.81 11.93
N TYR A 245 -0.24 11.55 11.94
CA TYR A 245 0.73 12.44 12.60
C TYR A 245 0.70 13.84 11.97
N MET A 246 0.66 13.95 10.64
CA MET A 246 0.49 15.22 9.94
C MET A 246 -0.76 15.98 10.41
N ALA A 247 -1.89 15.28 10.57
CA ALA A 247 -3.14 15.89 10.98
C ALA A 247 -3.11 16.37 12.44
N GLU A 248 -2.44 15.65 13.33
CA GLU A 248 -2.28 16.02 14.73
C GLU A 248 -1.29 17.18 14.95
N HIS A 249 -0.36 17.40 14.01
CA HIS A 249 0.68 18.43 14.09
C HIS A 249 0.51 19.58 13.09
N CYS A 250 -0.69 19.73 12.51
CA CYS A 250 -1.04 20.88 11.70
C CYS A 250 -1.82 21.93 12.50
N GLU A 251 -2.01 23.12 11.93
CA GLU A 251 -2.75 24.22 12.58
C GLU A 251 -4.28 23.93 12.74
N ARG A 252 -4.78 22.83 12.16
CA ARG A 252 -6.19 22.42 12.21
C ARG A 252 -6.49 21.55 13.42
N THR A 253 -6.87 22.18 14.52
CA THR A 253 -7.19 21.51 15.80
C THR A 253 -8.40 20.56 15.73
N ASP A 254 -9.28 20.73 14.74
CA ASP A 254 -10.44 19.86 14.52
C ASP A 254 -10.08 18.47 13.96
N LEU A 255 -8.84 18.27 13.50
CA LEU A 255 -8.39 17.01 12.91
C LEU A 255 -7.77 16.06 13.95
N GLY A 256 -7.39 16.56 15.13
CA GLY A 256 -6.71 15.77 16.16
C GLY A 256 -7.54 14.56 16.64
N GLY A 257 -6.91 13.39 16.73
CA GLY A 257 -7.52 12.18 17.27
C GLY A 257 -8.61 11.53 16.42
N LEU A 258 -8.87 12.03 15.20
CA LEU A 258 -9.83 11.42 14.29
C LEU A 258 -9.30 10.12 13.70
N GLY A 259 -10.14 9.08 13.64
CA GLY A 259 -9.86 7.87 12.87
C GLY A 259 -10.03 8.08 11.37
N LEU A 260 -9.49 7.17 10.55
CA LEU A 260 -9.41 7.26 9.09
C LEU A 260 -10.72 7.73 8.41
N ARG A 261 -11.86 7.08 8.72
CA ARG A 261 -13.17 7.42 8.11
C ARG A 261 -13.63 8.83 8.46
N ARG A 262 -13.51 9.21 9.74
CA ARG A 262 -13.94 10.54 10.22
C ARG A 262 -13.03 11.64 9.68
N MET A 263 -11.73 11.37 9.60
CA MET A 263 -10.76 12.27 8.98
C MET A 263 -11.13 12.54 7.52
N ALA A 264 -11.33 11.49 6.72
CA ALA A 264 -11.68 11.64 5.31
C ALA A 264 -12.99 12.39 5.10
N ALA A 265 -14.02 12.10 5.91
CA ALA A 265 -15.29 12.82 5.87
C ALA A 265 -15.11 14.32 6.23
N THR A 266 -14.32 14.62 7.26
CA THR A 266 -14.02 16.00 7.69
C THR A 266 -13.24 16.77 6.62
N LEU A 267 -12.38 16.09 5.87
CA LEU A 267 -11.64 16.64 4.74
C LEU A 267 -12.44 16.67 3.42
N GLY A 268 -13.73 16.30 3.45
CA GLY A 268 -14.66 16.43 2.33
C GLY A 268 -14.62 15.28 1.31
N MET A 269 -14.11 14.11 1.69
CA MET A 269 -14.23 12.91 0.84
C MET A 269 -15.70 12.53 0.68
N ARG A 270 -16.18 12.47 -0.56
CA ARG A 270 -17.52 11.96 -0.88
C ARG A 270 -17.48 10.44 -0.89
N TRP A 271 -18.42 9.83 -0.16
CA TRP A 271 -18.56 8.38 -0.05
C TRP A 271 -19.49 7.86 -1.16
N ASP A 272 -18.92 7.65 -2.35
CA ASP A 272 -19.68 7.15 -3.49
C ASP A 272 -19.57 5.62 -3.64
N PHE A 273 -19.21 4.91 -2.56
CA PHE A 273 -18.89 3.48 -2.59
C PHE A 273 -19.69 2.68 -1.54
N PRO A 274 -19.96 1.37 -1.77
CA PRO A 274 -20.66 0.54 -0.79
C PRO A 274 -19.90 0.49 0.54
N GLU A 275 -20.59 0.42 1.68
CA GLU A 275 -19.93 0.47 3.01
C GLU A 275 -18.94 -0.68 3.25
N LEU A 276 -19.18 -1.84 2.62
CA LEU A 276 -18.39 -3.06 2.75
C LEU A 276 -17.97 -3.59 1.36
N PRO A 277 -16.83 -4.29 1.27
CA PRO A 277 -15.86 -4.51 2.33
C PRO A 277 -15.01 -3.26 2.62
N PHE A 278 -14.65 -3.05 3.89
CA PHE A 278 -13.77 -1.98 4.34
C PHE A 278 -12.41 -2.53 4.78
N LEU A 279 -11.68 -3.06 3.79
CA LEU A 279 -10.39 -3.74 3.95
C LEU A 279 -9.22 -2.87 3.46
N ALA A 280 -8.01 -3.44 3.54
CA ALA A 280 -6.73 -2.80 3.29
C ALA A 280 -6.69 -1.94 2.01
N GLY A 281 -7.16 -2.47 0.87
CA GLY A 281 -7.12 -1.77 -0.41
C GLY A 281 -7.88 -0.44 -0.36
N ARG A 282 -9.11 -0.48 0.16
CA ARG A 282 -9.94 0.71 0.32
C ARG A 282 -9.39 1.67 1.39
N LYS A 283 -8.88 1.14 2.49
CA LYS A 283 -8.25 1.96 3.53
C LYS A 283 -7.03 2.71 2.99
N SER A 284 -6.20 2.06 2.19
CA SER A 284 -5.04 2.70 1.54
C SER A 284 -5.46 3.84 0.59
N HIS A 285 -6.59 3.70 -0.11
CA HIS A 285 -7.14 4.75 -0.97
C HIS A 285 -7.58 5.97 -0.18
N ILE A 286 -8.27 5.75 0.95
CA ILE A 286 -8.70 6.82 1.86
C ILE A 286 -7.49 7.49 2.51
N ALA A 287 -6.50 6.70 2.96
CA ALA A 287 -5.25 7.22 3.50
C ALA A 287 -4.52 8.07 2.43
N CYS A 288 -4.53 7.66 1.16
CA CYS A 288 -3.93 8.40 0.05
C CYS A 288 -4.62 9.76 -0.14
N PHE A 289 -5.95 9.78 -0.08
CA PHE A 289 -6.72 11.02 -0.12
C PHE A 289 -6.34 11.96 1.04
N ILE A 290 -6.32 11.46 2.28
CA ILE A 290 -5.96 12.26 3.46
C ILE A 290 -4.53 12.79 3.32
N CYS A 291 -3.55 11.93 3.00
CA CYS A 291 -2.16 12.31 2.81
C CYS A 291 -2.02 13.42 1.76
N THR A 292 -2.72 13.30 0.63
CA THR A 292 -2.74 14.33 -0.42
C THR A 292 -3.27 15.66 0.11
N ILE A 293 -4.42 15.67 0.80
CA ILE A 293 -5.01 16.89 1.33
C ILE A 293 -4.10 17.53 2.38
N MET A 294 -3.53 16.73 3.27
CA MET A 294 -2.56 17.19 4.28
C MET A 294 -1.39 17.90 3.61
N ARG A 295 -0.73 17.26 2.64
CA ARG A 295 0.46 17.82 1.98
C ARG A 295 0.17 19.01 1.07
N ARG A 296 -0.96 18.99 0.35
CA ARG A 296 -1.22 19.95 -0.74
C ARG A 296 -2.11 21.11 -0.35
N ARG A 297 -2.88 21.00 0.74
CA ARG A 297 -3.84 22.06 1.14
C ARG A 297 -3.61 22.58 2.54
N ILE A 298 -3.17 21.74 3.46
CA ILE A 298 -3.00 22.13 4.87
C ILE A 298 -1.54 22.51 5.12
N LEU A 299 -0.60 21.61 4.82
CA LEU A 299 0.84 21.78 4.96
C LEU A 299 1.50 22.21 3.63
N TYR A 300 0.80 23.01 2.82
CA TYR A 300 1.22 23.32 1.45
C TYR A 300 2.49 24.16 1.35
N ARG A 301 2.92 24.81 2.44
CA ARG A 301 4.11 25.70 2.45
C ARG A 301 5.41 24.94 2.23
N ASP A 302 5.52 23.75 2.82
CA ASP A 302 6.68 22.86 2.71
C ASP A 302 6.29 21.42 2.34
N GLY A 303 5.01 21.17 2.03
CA GLY A 303 4.51 19.83 1.73
C GLY A 303 4.53 18.86 2.92
N GLY A 304 4.70 19.38 4.14
CA GLY A 304 4.93 18.60 5.35
C GLY A 304 6.36 18.10 5.52
N ASP A 305 7.35 18.65 4.81
CA ASP A 305 8.73 18.16 4.80
C ASP A 305 9.36 18.10 6.20
N ILE A 306 9.00 19.00 7.13
CA ILE A 306 9.45 18.95 8.53
C ILE A 306 8.94 17.72 9.30
N LEU A 307 7.93 17.02 8.78
CA LEU A 307 7.30 15.85 9.37
C LEU A 307 7.74 14.54 8.71
N VAL A 308 8.69 14.59 7.76
CA VAL A 308 9.23 13.39 7.10
C VAL A 308 9.87 12.46 8.12
N GLY A 309 9.50 11.18 8.06
CA GLY A 309 10.01 10.14 8.96
C GLY A 309 9.37 10.12 10.34
N LEU A 310 8.35 10.94 10.60
CA LEU A 310 7.64 10.97 11.89
C LEU A 310 6.36 10.13 11.79
N LEU A 311 6.31 9.02 12.54
CA LEU A 311 5.14 8.13 12.62
C LEU A 311 4.33 8.37 13.88
N ASP A 312 3.00 8.29 13.76
CA ASP A 312 2.08 8.46 14.89
C ASP A 312 2.39 7.42 15.99
N GLY A 313 2.52 7.91 17.22
CA GLY A 313 2.84 7.12 18.41
C GLY A 313 4.30 6.66 18.54
N ILE A 314 5.12 6.68 17.47
CA ILE A 314 6.56 6.33 17.53
C ILE A 314 7.45 7.59 17.52
N HIS A 315 6.87 8.75 17.23
CA HIS A 315 7.51 10.05 17.40
C HIS A 315 6.65 10.96 18.30
N TRP A 316 7.32 11.90 18.97
CA TRP A 316 6.64 12.88 19.82
C TRP A 316 5.98 13.96 19.00
#